data_AF-A0A8J7U702-F1
#
_entry.id   AF-A0A8J7U702-F1
#
_cell.length_a   1.000
_cell.length_b   1.000
_cell.length_c   1.000
_cell.angle_alpha   90.00
_cell.angle_beta   90.00
_cell.angle_gamma   90.00
#
_symmetry.space_group_name_H-M   'P 1'
#
loop_
_entity.id
_entity.type
_entity.pdbx_description
1 polymer ?
#
loop_
_entity_poly.entity_id
_entity_poly.type
_entity_poly.pdbx_seq_one_letter_code
_entity_poly.pdbx_strand_id
1 'polypeptide(L)'
;MHALQLGSMTALHRALRAWSQMSSCSSLVNVHSFPPSARWGRLEYVYSLTPAGYSAAKESAPDMMDSATQKEVLPMYPLDYFHRFHTISFRIGLEIALKRSSFSLVKYDQYFEKIPQGQGVSCIATQVPLTEQIFFRPDSIFILGNGRCQGVFSLETVWTPKLSRVLHHVRQHMDGLSSGMVSAQYGLPGQDYRALFLIRDESMLSNVLTQLQRSTQFTPFRRHFMFASITDSHRDVLRCWRIVGDAKHLYHFFMGHKTFRLSR
;
A
#
# COMPACT_ATOMS: atom_id res chain seq x y z
N MET A 1 -21.49 4.71 -10.99
CA MET A 1 -21.25 4.61 -9.53
C MET A 1 -20.22 5.66 -9.04
N HIS A 2 -20.22 6.89 -9.58
CA HIS A 2 -19.27 7.97 -9.23
C HIS A 2 -19.91 9.15 -8.48
N ALA A 3 -21.24 9.21 -8.37
CA ALA A 3 -21.96 10.35 -7.77
C ALA A 3 -22.09 10.27 -6.23
N LEU A 4 -21.93 9.08 -5.62
CA LEU A 4 -22.08 8.89 -4.17
C LEU A 4 -20.85 9.34 -3.35
N GLN A 5 -19.68 9.57 -3.96
CA GLN A 5 -18.46 10.01 -3.25
C GLN A 5 -18.35 11.54 -3.11
N LEU A 6 -18.73 12.32 -4.14
CA LEU A 6 -18.59 13.79 -4.15
C LEU A 6 -19.50 14.51 -3.13
N GLY A 7 -20.71 13.98 -2.91
CA GLY A 7 -21.64 14.50 -1.91
C GLY A 7 -21.12 14.33 -0.47
N SER A 8 -20.48 13.20 -0.18
CA SER A 8 -19.95 12.90 1.16
C SER A 8 -18.75 13.76 1.53
N MET A 9 -17.84 14.02 0.57
CA MET A 9 -16.64 14.83 0.80
C MET A 9 -16.99 16.31 1.01
N THR A 10 -18.00 16.82 0.31
CA THR A 10 -18.47 18.21 0.49
C THR A 10 -19.21 18.39 1.82
N ALA A 11 -19.97 17.38 2.26
CA ALA A 11 -20.61 17.37 3.57
C ALA A 11 -19.58 17.26 4.71
N LEU A 12 -18.59 16.37 4.58
CA LEU A 12 -17.49 16.24 5.54
C LEU A 12 -16.65 17.52 5.62
N HIS A 13 -16.32 18.13 4.48
CA HIS A 13 -15.59 19.41 4.45
C HIS A 13 -16.38 20.51 5.17
N ARG A 14 -17.70 20.59 4.94
CA ARG A 14 -18.56 21.56 5.63
C ARG A 14 -18.66 21.28 7.13
N ALA A 15 -18.81 20.02 7.52
CA ALA A 15 -18.84 19.61 8.93
C ALA A 15 -17.51 19.94 9.63
N LEU A 16 -16.37 19.61 9.03
CA LEU A 16 -15.04 19.90 9.59
C LEU A 16 -14.76 21.40 9.67
N ARG A 17 -15.19 22.20 8.68
CA ARG A 17 -15.09 23.67 8.77
C ARG A 17 -16.00 24.26 9.84
N ALA A 18 -17.23 23.77 9.95
CA ALA A 18 -18.14 24.19 11.01
C ALA A 18 -17.54 23.84 12.37
N TRP A 19 -16.95 22.66 12.50
CA TRP A 19 -16.28 22.21 13.71
C TRP A 19 -15.04 23.04 14.05
N SER A 20 -14.23 23.45 13.06
CA SER A 20 -13.11 24.38 13.29
C SER A 20 -13.55 25.79 13.67
N GLN A 21 -14.80 26.17 13.36
CA GLN A 21 -15.38 27.48 13.67
C GLN A 21 -16.17 27.51 14.99
N MET A 22 -16.61 26.35 15.50
CA MET A 22 -17.47 26.26 16.68
C MET A 22 -16.73 26.26 18.03
N SER A 23 -15.40 26.15 18.06
CA SER A 23 -14.62 26.15 19.29
C SER A 23 -13.94 27.51 19.52
N SER A 24 -14.36 28.22 20.57
CA SER A 24 -13.69 29.41 21.14
C SER A 24 -12.32 29.10 21.78
N CYS A 25 -11.89 27.86 21.71
CA CYS A 25 -10.56 27.36 22.04
C CYS A 25 -9.89 26.80 20.79
N SER A 26 -8.56 26.90 20.75
CA SER A 26 -7.63 26.36 19.75
C SER A 26 -8.24 25.34 18.77
N SER A 27 -8.17 25.62 17.45
CA SER A 27 -8.69 24.73 16.40
C SER A 27 -8.31 23.27 16.68
N LEU A 28 -9.28 22.35 16.67
CA LEU A 28 -9.03 20.92 16.89
C LEU A 28 -8.45 20.21 15.66
N VAL A 29 -8.60 20.83 14.47
CA VAL A 29 -8.20 20.24 13.19
C VAL A 29 -7.34 21.23 12.40
N ASN A 30 -6.19 20.76 11.92
CA ASN A 30 -5.38 21.42 10.92
C ASN A 30 -5.86 21.02 9.52
N VAL A 31 -5.93 21.99 8.61
CA VAL A 31 -6.26 21.78 7.20
C VAL A 31 -5.06 22.15 6.35
N HIS A 32 -4.49 21.19 5.64
CA HIS A 32 -3.45 21.42 4.66
C HIS A 32 -4.06 21.43 3.26
N SER A 33 -3.77 22.49 2.50
CA SER A 33 -4.16 22.61 1.10
C SER A 33 -2.92 22.66 0.22
N PHE A 34 -2.90 21.85 -0.84
CA PHE A 34 -1.86 21.94 -1.85
C PHE A 34 -2.17 23.07 -2.83
N PRO A 35 -1.16 23.83 -3.29
CA PRO A 35 -1.34 24.74 -4.41
C PRO A 35 -1.78 23.95 -5.66
N PRO A 36 -2.61 24.53 -6.54
CA PRO A 36 -3.00 23.86 -7.78
C PRO A 36 -1.77 23.47 -8.60
N SER A 37 -1.70 22.21 -9.01
CA SER A 37 -0.68 21.74 -9.93
C SER A 37 -1.16 21.92 -11.37
N ALA A 38 -0.30 22.43 -12.25
CA ALA A 38 -0.60 22.49 -13.69
C ALA A 38 -0.90 21.10 -14.29
N ARG A 39 -0.37 20.03 -13.69
CA ARG A 39 -0.52 18.66 -14.18
C ARG A 39 -1.72 17.93 -13.58
N TRP A 40 -2.06 18.21 -12.33
CA TRP A 40 -3.05 17.41 -11.57
C TRP A 40 -4.26 18.25 -11.11
N GLY A 41 -4.25 19.56 -11.35
CA GLY A 41 -5.24 20.47 -10.81
C GLY A 41 -5.12 20.61 -9.30
N ARG A 42 -6.26 20.85 -8.64
CA ARG A 42 -6.36 21.03 -7.19
C ARG A 42 -6.48 19.66 -6.52
N LEU A 43 -5.50 19.33 -5.67
CA LEU A 43 -5.56 18.12 -4.83
C LEU A 43 -6.54 18.31 -3.67
N GLU A 44 -6.97 17.19 -3.08
CA GLU A 44 -7.80 17.18 -1.89
C GLU A 44 -7.11 17.85 -0.69
N TYR A 45 -7.92 18.34 0.25
CA TYR A 45 -7.41 18.84 1.51
C TYR A 45 -7.01 17.68 2.40
N VAL A 46 -5.85 17.81 3.06
CA VAL A 46 -5.39 16.85 4.07
C VAL A 46 -5.73 17.41 5.44
N TYR A 47 -6.45 16.61 6.22
CA TYR A 47 -6.88 16.96 7.57
C TYR A 47 -6.03 16.22 8.59
N SER A 48 -5.71 16.90 9.70
CA SER A 48 -4.96 16.30 10.81
C SER A 48 -5.43 16.90 12.13
N LEU A 49 -5.28 16.17 13.23
CA LEU A 49 -5.59 16.69 14.56
C LEU A 49 -4.50 17.65 15.02
N THR A 50 -4.89 18.75 15.65
CA THR A 50 -3.97 19.60 16.43
C THR A 50 -3.65 18.94 17.77
N PRO A 51 -2.68 19.43 18.56
CA PRO A 51 -2.47 18.93 19.93
C PRO A 51 -3.76 18.95 20.77
N ALA A 52 -4.56 20.02 20.64
CA ALA A 52 -5.84 20.15 21.32
C ALA A 52 -6.86 19.12 20.81
N GLY A 53 -6.96 18.94 19.49
CA GLY A 53 -7.85 17.94 18.90
C GLY A 53 -7.47 16.50 19.22
N TYR A 54 -6.18 16.19 19.27
CA TYR A 54 -5.67 14.89 19.69
C TYR A 54 -6.04 14.59 21.14
N SER A 55 -5.86 15.56 22.04
CA SER A 55 -6.22 15.42 23.46
C SER A 55 -7.72 15.18 23.64
N ALA A 56 -8.55 15.99 22.96
CA ALA A 56 -10.00 15.82 22.97
C ALA A 56 -10.45 14.47 22.38
N ALA A 57 -9.82 14.00 21.31
CA ALA A 57 -10.11 12.69 20.72
C ALA A 57 -9.73 11.54 21.66
N LYS A 58 -8.59 11.66 22.36
CA LYS A 58 -8.13 10.66 23.33
C LYS A 58 -9.06 10.55 24.54
N GLU A 59 -9.61 11.68 25.01
CA GLU A 59 -10.58 11.68 26.11
C GLU A 59 -11.93 11.07 25.71
N SER A 60 -12.40 11.37 24.49
CA SER A 60 -13.73 10.95 24.01
C SER A 60 -13.77 9.54 23.41
N ALA A 61 -12.66 9.05 22.87
CA ALA A 61 -12.55 7.75 22.23
C ALA A 61 -11.17 7.11 22.48
N PRO A 62 -10.83 6.80 23.73
CA PRO A 62 -9.49 6.29 24.09
C PRO A 62 -9.12 5.03 23.31
N ASP A 63 -10.06 4.09 23.15
CA ASP A 63 -9.85 2.83 22.43
C ASP A 63 -9.50 3.03 20.95
N MET A 64 -9.91 4.15 20.34
CA MET A 64 -9.58 4.48 18.94
C MET A 64 -8.22 5.17 18.82
N MET A 65 -7.66 5.66 19.92
CA MET A 65 -6.47 6.51 19.97
C MET A 65 -5.24 5.81 20.55
N ASP A 66 -5.39 4.61 21.11
CA ASP A 66 -4.35 3.86 21.82
C ASP A 66 -3.09 3.57 20.96
N SER A 67 -3.23 3.51 19.64
CA SER A 67 -2.11 3.35 18.70
C SER A 67 -1.71 4.65 17.96
N ALA A 68 -2.46 5.74 18.14
CA ALA A 68 -2.24 6.97 17.40
C ALA A 68 -1.17 7.82 18.11
N THR A 69 -0.07 8.12 17.44
CA THR A 69 0.91 9.11 17.92
C THR A 69 0.66 10.46 17.26
N GLN A 70 0.65 11.53 18.06
CA GLN A 70 0.61 12.88 17.53
C GLN A 70 1.91 13.15 16.75
N LYS A 71 1.81 13.34 15.45
CA LYS A 71 2.95 13.68 14.58
C LYS A 71 2.70 15.04 13.94
N GLU A 72 3.73 15.87 13.89
CA GLU A 72 3.69 17.09 13.08
C GLU A 72 3.43 16.72 11.61
N VAL A 73 2.50 17.44 10.99
CA VAL A 73 2.25 17.30 9.56
C VAL A 73 3.36 18.02 8.82
N LEU A 74 4.39 17.26 8.46
CA LEU A 74 5.41 17.73 7.54
C LEU A 74 4.79 18.05 6.17
N PRO A 75 5.32 19.05 5.44
CA PRO A 75 4.86 19.35 4.09
C PRO A 75 4.97 18.09 3.22
N MET A 76 3.82 17.59 2.78
CA MET A 76 3.75 16.39 1.94
C MET A 76 4.07 16.80 0.50
N TYR A 77 5.02 16.12 -0.14
CA TYR A 77 5.25 16.36 -1.56
C TYR A 77 4.11 15.71 -2.38
N PRO A 78 3.64 16.33 -3.49
CA PRO A 78 2.54 15.77 -4.29
C PRO A 78 2.76 14.34 -4.77
N LEU A 79 4.01 13.93 -5.02
CA LEU A 79 4.33 12.55 -5.39
C LEU A 79 4.13 11.57 -4.22
N ASP A 80 4.52 11.97 -3.00
CA ASP A 80 4.30 11.18 -1.79
C ASP A 80 2.79 11.09 -1.48
N TYR A 81 2.03 12.16 -1.78
CA TYR A 81 0.57 12.14 -1.67
C TYR A 81 -0.07 11.03 -2.52
N PHE A 82 0.18 11.01 -3.84
CA PHE A 82 -0.42 9.99 -4.71
C PHE A 82 0.01 8.58 -4.33
N HIS A 83 1.28 8.43 -3.94
CA HIS A 83 1.83 7.15 -3.52
C HIS A 83 1.12 6.60 -2.27
N ARG A 84 0.95 7.42 -1.22
CA ARG A 84 0.19 7.06 -0.02
C ARG A 84 -1.29 6.85 -0.33
N PHE A 85 -1.90 7.72 -1.13
CA PHE A 85 -3.30 7.64 -1.50
C PHE A 85 -3.63 6.29 -2.15
N HIS A 86 -2.85 5.86 -3.14
CA HIS A 86 -3.07 4.59 -3.82
C HIS A 86 -2.73 3.39 -2.95
N THR A 87 -1.70 3.47 -2.11
CA THR A 87 -1.36 2.43 -1.12
C THR A 87 -2.52 2.21 -0.13
N ILE A 88 -3.09 3.28 0.41
CA ILE A 88 -4.24 3.22 1.33
C ILE A 88 -5.50 2.75 0.60
N SER A 89 -5.76 3.27 -0.61
CA SER A 89 -6.91 2.86 -1.42
C SER A 89 -6.88 1.36 -1.72
N PHE A 90 -5.69 0.82 -2.01
CA PHE A 90 -5.49 -0.61 -2.18
C PHE A 90 -5.85 -1.39 -0.92
N ARG A 91 -5.35 -0.99 0.26
CA ARG A 91 -5.68 -1.65 1.53
C ARG A 91 -7.19 -1.69 1.76
N ILE A 92 -7.87 -0.55 1.60
CA ILE A 92 -9.33 -0.46 1.77
C ILE A 92 -10.05 -1.41 0.80
N GLY A 93 -9.66 -1.39 -0.48
CA GLY A 93 -10.22 -2.28 -1.49
C GLY A 93 -10.02 -3.76 -1.12
N LEU A 94 -8.81 -4.12 -0.70
CA LEU A 94 -8.46 -5.47 -0.27
C LEU A 94 -9.30 -5.92 0.91
N GLU A 95 -9.40 -5.12 1.97
CA GLU A 95 -10.22 -5.43 3.15
C GLU A 95 -11.70 -5.61 2.79
N ILE A 96 -12.27 -4.74 1.95
CA ILE A 96 -13.65 -4.88 1.46
C ILE A 96 -13.83 -6.19 0.70
N ALA A 97 -12.88 -6.53 -0.17
CA ALA A 97 -12.98 -7.74 -0.97
C ALA A 97 -12.80 -9.02 -0.12
N LEU A 98 -11.95 -8.98 0.89
CA LEU A 98 -11.71 -10.08 1.83
C LEU A 98 -12.95 -10.43 2.65
N LYS A 99 -13.85 -9.47 2.94
CA LYS A 99 -15.14 -9.73 3.63
C LYS A 99 -16.03 -10.76 2.93
N ARG A 100 -15.82 -11.00 1.63
CA ARG A 100 -16.56 -11.99 0.82
C ARG A 100 -15.73 -13.23 0.50
N SER A 101 -14.59 -13.40 1.16
CA SER A 101 -13.65 -14.51 0.93
C SER A 101 -13.45 -15.34 2.19
N SER A 102 -12.80 -16.50 2.08
CA SER A 102 -12.37 -17.30 3.23
C SER A 102 -11.05 -16.82 3.86
N PHE A 103 -10.43 -15.78 3.30
CA PHE A 103 -9.18 -15.21 3.79
C PHE A 103 -9.45 -13.94 4.61
N SER A 104 -8.55 -13.67 5.55
CA SER A 104 -8.50 -12.46 6.36
C SER A 104 -7.13 -11.81 6.27
N LEU A 105 -7.11 -10.50 6.48
CA LEU A 105 -5.89 -9.73 6.63
C LEU A 105 -5.32 -9.94 8.04
N VAL A 106 -4.21 -10.67 8.15
CA VAL A 106 -3.58 -11.00 9.45
C VAL A 106 -2.70 -9.86 9.94
N LYS A 107 -1.94 -9.26 9.02
CA LYS A 107 -1.04 -8.13 9.28
C LYS A 107 -0.90 -7.27 8.04
N TYR A 108 -0.76 -5.96 8.21
CA TYR A 108 -0.55 -5.01 7.11
C TYR A 108 0.32 -3.86 7.60
N ASP A 109 1.56 -3.81 7.13
CA ASP A 109 2.53 -2.78 7.45
C ASP A 109 2.74 -1.86 6.24
N GLN A 110 2.96 -0.56 6.48
CA GLN A 110 3.15 0.45 5.44
C GLN A 110 4.51 1.17 5.57
N TYR A 111 5.08 1.63 4.46
CA TYR A 111 6.41 2.28 4.47
C TYR A 111 6.48 3.59 5.26
N PHE A 112 5.34 4.22 5.52
CA PHE A 112 5.24 5.44 6.32
C PHE A 112 4.92 5.13 7.81
N GLU A 113 4.81 3.87 8.19
CA GLU A 113 4.74 3.42 9.58
C GLU A 113 6.14 3.23 10.13
N LYS A 114 6.31 3.58 11.41
CA LYS A 114 7.59 3.45 12.13
C LYS A 114 7.41 2.47 13.28
N ILE A 115 8.31 1.49 13.37
CA ILE A 115 8.35 0.51 14.46
C ILE A 115 9.51 0.87 15.40
N PRO A 116 9.30 0.87 16.73
CA PRO A 116 10.39 1.10 17.68
C PRO A 116 11.41 -0.05 17.64
N GLN A 117 12.70 0.29 17.66
CA GLN A 117 13.83 -0.66 17.77
C GLN A 117 14.56 -0.57 19.12
N GLY A 118 13.97 0.12 20.10
CA GLY A 118 14.60 0.41 21.39
C GLY A 118 15.37 1.74 21.40
N GLN A 119 15.73 2.24 22.59
CA GLN A 119 16.53 3.46 22.82
C GLN A 119 16.16 4.68 21.94
N GLY A 120 14.87 4.91 21.71
CA GLY A 120 14.40 6.04 20.89
C GLY A 120 14.66 5.91 19.37
N VAL A 121 15.20 4.78 18.90
CA VAL A 121 15.40 4.50 17.48
C VAL A 121 14.15 3.84 16.91
N SER A 122 13.75 4.25 15.72
CA SER A 122 12.63 3.67 14.98
C SER A 122 13.03 3.31 13.55
N CYS A 123 12.63 2.14 13.07
CA CYS A 123 12.79 1.76 11.66
C CYS A 123 11.46 1.88 10.90
N ILE A 124 11.52 1.91 9.57
CA ILE A 124 10.32 1.81 8.73
C ILE A 124 9.80 0.38 8.82
N ALA A 125 8.49 0.22 8.99
CA ALA A 125 7.85 -1.08 9.23
C ALA A 125 8.13 -2.10 8.12
N THR A 126 8.10 -1.65 6.86
CA THR A 126 8.33 -2.48 5.67
C THR A 126 9.81 -2.63 5.31
N GLN A 127 10.74 -2.04 6.07
CA GLN A 127 12.17 -2.13 5.75
C GLN A 127 12.67 -3.55 6.01
N VAL A 128 13.14 -4.21 4.94
CA VAL A 128 13.75 -5.54 4.98
C VAL A 128 15.26 -5.41 4.71
N PRO A 129 16.14 -5.89 5.61
CA PRO A 129 17.56 -5.96 5.31
C PRO A 129 17.82 -7.07 4.29
N LEU A 130 18.34 -6.73 3.11
CA LEU A 130 18.83 -7.71 2.14
C LEU A 130 20.27 -8.12 2.46
N THR A 131 21.06 -7.16 2.93
CA THR A 131 22.41 -7.34 3.49
C THR A 131 22.56 -6.40 4.69
N GLU A 132 23.74 -6.38 5.32
CA GLU A 132 24.04 -5.44 6.42
C GLU A 132 23.91 -3.96 6.00
N GLN A 133 24.15 -3.63 4.73
CA GLN A 133 24.17 -2.25 4.22
C GLN A 133 23.04 -1.95 3.23
N ILE A 134 22.35 -2.97 2.72
CA ILE A 134 21.33 -2.81 1.68
C ILE A 134 19.96 -3.15 2.25
N PHE A 135 19.05 -2.18 2.14
CA PHE A 135 17.67 -2.33 2.54
C PHE A 135 16.73 -2.32 1.33
N PHE A 136 15.73 -3.19 1.41
CA PHE A 136 14.58 -3.23 0.55
C PHE A 136 13.38 -2.61 1.30
N ARG A 137 12.62 -1.74 0.65
CA ARG A 137 11.54 -0.97 1.29
C ARG A 137 10.31 -0.90 0.37
N PRO A 138 9.51 -1.96 0.31
CA PRO A 138 8.25 -1.92 -0.39
C PRO A 138 7.24 -1.01 0.30
N ASP A 139 6.24 -0.59 -0.45
CA ASP A 139 5.24 0.37 0.05
C ASP A 139 4.35 -0.24 1.12
N SER A 140 4.04 -1.53 0.97
CA SER A 140 3.38 -2.30 2.01
C SER A 140 3.82 -3.74 1.99
N ILE A 141 3.83 -4.36 3.16
CA ILE A 141 3.97 -5.81 3.31
C ILE A 141 2.82 -6.28 4.17
N PHE A 142 2.17 -7.36 3.75
CA PHE A 142 1.00 -7.86 4.43
C PHE A 142 0.90 -9.38 4.37
N ILE A 143 0.23 -9.95 5.38
CA ILE A 143 -0.02 -11.37 5.48
C ILE A 143 -1.51 -11.62 5.30
N LEU A 144 -1.85 -12.53 4.39
CA LEU A 144 -3.20 -13.05 4.24
C LEU A 144 -3.23 -14.50 4.71
N GLY A 145 -4.31 -14.89 5.39
CA GLY A 145 -4.47 -16.25 5.86
C GLY A 145 -5.92 -16.65 6.12
N ASN A 146 -6.15 -17.95 6.33
CA ASN A 146 -7.48 -18.52 6.57
C ASN A 146 -7.48 -19.55 7.73
N GLY A 147 -6.52 -19.43 8.64
CA GLY A 147 -6.29 -20.39 9.74
C GLY A 147 -5.61 -21.70 9.32
N ARG A 148 -5.60 -22.06 8.03
CA ARG A 148 -4.91 -23.27 7.51
C ARG A 148 -3.63 -22.95 6.75
N CYS A 149 -3.64 -21.84 6.01
CA CYS A 149 -2.47 -21.33 5.32
C CYS A 149 -2.33 -19.84 5.53
N GLN A 150 -1.09 -19.36 5.36
CA GLN A 150 -0.73 -17.97 5.32
C GLN A 150 0.17 -17.73 4.11
N GLY A 151 0.15 -16.51 3.59
CA GLY A 151 1.06 -16.07 2.53
C GLY A 151 1.49 -14.63 2.77
N VAL A 152 2.76 -14.37 2.50
CA VAL A 152 3.34 -13.02 2.56
C VAL A 152 3.19 -12.37 1.19
N PHE A 153 2.77 -11.11 1.20
CA PHE A 153 2.61 -10.28 0.02
C PHE A 153 3.33 -8.96 0.24
N SER A 154 3.91 -8.45 -0.82
CA SER A 154 4.53 -7.13 -0.85
C SER A 154 3.89 -6.32 -1.96
N LEU A 155 3.64 -5.04 -1.72
CA LEU A 155 3.01 -4.11 -2.66
C LEU A 155 3.97 -3.00 -3.07
N GLU A 156 3.96 -2.68 -4.35
CA GLU A 156 4.65 -1.55 -4.98
C GLU A 156 3.64 -0.72 -5.79
N THR A 157 3.49 0.55 -5.42
CA THR A 157 2.63 1.54 -6.05
C THR A 157 3.47 2.43 -6.94
N VAL A 158 3.44 2.15 -8.23
CA VAL A 158 4.33 2.78 -9.20
C VAL A 158 3.66 3.99 -9.84
N TRP A 159 3.95 5.19 -9.33
CA TRP A 159 3.45 6.47 -9.86
C TRP A 159 4.41 7.17 -10.84
N THR A 160 5.54 6.55 -11.19
CA THR A 160 6.56 7.13 -12.07
C THR A 160 6.33 6.77 -13.54
N PRO A 161 6.58 7.69 -14.51
CA PRO A 161 6.62 7.34 -15.93
C PRO A 161 7.90 6.61 -16.35
N LYS A 162 8.89 6.45 -15.46
CA LYS A 162 10.21 5.91 -15.79
C LYS A 162 10.23 4.38 -15.73
N LEU A 163 10.24 3.71 -16.88
CA LEU A 163 10.27 2.25 -16.98
C LEU A 163 11.45 1.61 -16.25
N SER A 164 12.63 2.22 -16.36
CA SER A 164 13.84 1.77 -15.68
C SER A 164 13.69 1.69 -14.16
N ARG A 165 12.92 2.61 -13.55
CA ARG A 165 12.68 2.61 -12.11
C ARG A 165 11.79 1.44 -11.69
N VAL A 166 10.78 1.10 -12.49
CA VAL A 166 9.92 -0.07 -12.23
C VAL A 166 10.72 -1.36 -12.33
N LEU A 167 11.53 -1.49 -13.37
CA LEU A 167 12.39 -2.66 -13.56
C LEU A 167 13.45 -2.77 -12.46
N HIS A 168 13.93 -1.65 -11.90
CA HIS A 168 14.79 -1.66 -10.73
C HIS A 168 14.08 -2.23 -9.49
N HIS A 169 12.86 -1.78 -9.19
CA HIS A 169 12.08 -2.33 -8.07
C HIS A 169 11.82 -3.83 -8.26
N VAL A 170 11.50 -4.27 -9.49
CA VAL A 170 11.37 -5.71 -9.80
C VAL A 170 12.64 -6.49 -9.47
N ARG A 171 13.82 -5.95 -9.79
CA ARG A 171 15.11 -6.59 -9.42
C ARG A 171 15.31 -6.66 -7.91
N GLN A 172 15.02 -5.58 -7.18
CA GLN A 172 15.10 -5.59 -5.71
C GLN A 172 14.21 -6.67 -5.09
N HIS A 173 13.03 -6.89 -5.67
CA HIS A 173 12.17 -7.99 -5.27
C HIS A 173 12.74 -9.38 -5.61
N MET A 174 13.39 -9.54 -6.76
CA MET A 174 14.10 -10.79 -7.10
C MET A 174 15.22 -11.09 -6.09
N ASP A 175 15.95 -10.06 -5.67
CA ASP A 175 16.98 -10.18 -4.62
C ASP A 175 16.34 -10.54 -3.26
N GLY A 176 15.21 -9.90 -2.93
CA GLY A 176 14.42 -10.21 -1.73
C GLY A 176 13.85 -11.64 -1.71
N LEU A 177 13.42 -12.17 -2.86
CA LEU A 177 12.98 -13.55 -3.01
C LEU A 177 14.14 -14.52 -2.83
N SER A 178 15.29 -14.23 -3.46
CA SER A 178 16.48 -15.07 -3.39
C SER A 178 17.04 -15.19 -1.97
N SER A 179 16.92 -14.14 -1.16
CA SER A 179 17.40 -14.14 0.23
C SER A 179 16.41 -14.74 1.23
N GLY A 180 15.11 -14.83 0.89
CA GLY A 180 14.06 -15.27 1.81
C GLY A 180 13.81 -14.33 3.01
N MET A 181 14.50 -13.18 3.09
CA MET A 181 14.47 -12.29 4.25
C MET A 181 13.11 -11.62 4.47
N VAL A 182 12.37 -11.36 3.39
CA VAL A 182 11.04 -10.75 3.47
C VAL A 182 10.11 -11.63 4.28
N SER A 183 10.01 -12.93 3.98
CA SER A 183 9.12 -13.82 4.71
C SER A 183 9.63 -14.14 6.12
N ALA A 184 10.95 -14.21 6.31
CA ALA A 184 11.56 -14.40 7.62
C ALA A 184 11.20 -13.26 8.61
N GLN A 185 11.23 -12.00 8.16
CA GLN A 185 10.82 -10.83 8.96
C GLN A 185 9.38 -10.92 9.48
N TYR A 186 8.53 -11.66 8.77
CA TYR A 186 7.11 -11.86 9.10
C TYR A 186 6.83 -13.23 9.75
N GLY A 187 7.87 -13.93 10.23
CA GLY A 187 7.73 -15.19 10.94
C GLY A 187 7.35 -16.38 10.05
N LEU A 188 7.56 -16.28 8.74
CA LEU A 188 7.26 -17.31 7.75
C LEU A 188 8.51 -17.72 6.95
N PRO A 189 9.60 -18.15 7.62
CA PRO A 189 10.85 -18.49 6.94
C PRO A 189 10.67 -19.65 5.95
N GLY A 190 11.35 -19.57 4.81
CA GLY A 190 11.30 -20.60 3.75
C GLY A 190 10.04 -20.56 2.87
N GLN A 191 9.09 -19.65 3.12
CA GLN A 191 7.99 -19.39 2.20
C GLN A 191 8.35 -18.25 1.25
N ASP A 192 8.12 -18.43 -0.04
CA ASP A 192 8.25 -17.31 -0.98
C ASP A 192 7.07 -16.36 -0.84
N TYR A 193 7.35 -15.06 -0.84
CA TYR A 193 6.31 -14.05 -0.90
C TYR A 193 5.86 -13.77 -2.34
N ARG A 194 4.75 -13.05 -2.51
CA ARG A 194 4.30 -12.53 -3.80
C ARG A 194 4.49 -11.02 -3.87
N ALA A 195 5.11 -10.54 -4.94
CA ALA A 195 5.30 -9.12 -5.22
C ALA A 195 4.19 -8.61 -6.13
N LEU A 196 3.46 -7.60 -5.66
CA LEU A 196 2.32 -6.99 -6.32
C LEU A 196 2.71 -5.60 -6.79
N PHE A 197 2.50 -5.31 -8.08
CA PHE A 197 2.81 -4.02 -8.67
C PHE A 197 1.54 -3.34 -9.18
N LEU A 198 1.18 -2.21 -8.57
CA LEU A 198 0.14 -1.31 -9.04
C LEU A 198 0.76 -0.22 -9.91
N ILE A 199 0.63 -0.38 -11.22
CA ILE A 199 1.24 0.50 -12.21
C ILE A 199 0.29 1.65 -12.55
N ARG A 200 0.81 2.87 -12.65
CA ARG A 200 0.04 4.10 -12.91
C ARG A 200 -1.06 3.95 -13.96
N ASP A 201 -0.72 3.42 -15.13
CA ASP A 201 -1.62 3.29 -16.27
C ASP A 201 -1.33 2.04 -17.11
N GLU A 202 -2.29 1.68 -17.95
CA GLU A 202 -2.26 0.49 -18.82
C GLU A 202 -1.13 0.50 -19.86
N SER A 203 -0.77 1.68 -20.37
CA SER A 203 0.31 1.82 -21.34
C SER A 203 1.65 1.46 -20.68
N MET A 204 1.90 2.02 -19.50
CA MET A 204 3.08 1.70 -18.70
C MET A 204 3.09 0.23 -18.27
N LEU A 205 1.95 -0.32 -17.84
CA LEU A 205 1.81 -1.74 -17.49
C LEU A 205 2.19 -2.65 -18.67
N SER A 206 1.67 -2.36 -19.86
CA SER A 206 1.97 -3.11 -21.08
C SER A 206 3.47 -3.09 -21.42
N ASN A 207 4.12 -1.94 -21.24
CA ASN A 207 5.56 -1.80 -21.45
C ASN A 207 6.38 -2.62 -20.44
N VAL A 208 5.99 -2.61 -19.16
CA VAL A 208 6.61 -3.42 -18.10
C VAL A 208 6.51 -4.90 -18.44
N LEU A 209 5.29 -5.39 -18.74
CA LEU A 209 5.05 -6.79 -19.06
C LEU A 209 5.87 -7.25 -20.29
N THR A 210 5.91 -6.42 -21.34
CA THR A 210 6.68 -6.71 -22.56
C THR A 210 8.18 -6.82 -22.27
N GLN A 211 8.74 -5.92 -21.46
CA GLN A 211 10.17 -5.99 -21.11
C GLN A 211 10.49 -7.20 -20.25
N LEU A 212 9.65 -7.50 -19.25
CA LEU A 212 9.85 -8.66 -18.38
C LEU A 212 9.70 -9.99 -19.12
N GLN A 213 8.82 -10.05 -20.12
CA GLN A 213 8.66 -11.24 -20.96
C GLN A 213 9.93 -11.58 -21.75
N ARG A 214 10.72 -10.56 -22.12
CA ARG A 214 12.00 -10.71 -22.83
C ARG A 214 13.19 -10.96 -21.91
N SER A 215 13.02 -10.80 -20.60
CA SER A 215 14.09 -10.97 -19.63
C SER A 215 14.27 -12.44 -19.22
N THR A 216 15.37 -13.04 -19.61
CA THR A 216 15.75 -14.40 -19.17
C THR A 216 15.99 -14.46 -17.66
N GLN A 217 16.61 -13.42 -17.09
CA GLN A 217 16.87 -13.29 -15.65
C GLN A 217 15.58 -13.29 -14.81
N PHE A 218 14.49 -12.74 -15.33
CA PHE A 218 13.20 -12.71 -14.63
C PHE A 218 12.45 -14.05 -14.67
N THR A 219 12.76 -14.92 -15.64
CA THR A 219 11.99 -16.14 -15.91
C THR A 219 11.82 -17.06 -14.69
N PRO A 220 12.87 -17.33 -13.87
CA PRO A 220 12.73 -18.16 -12.68
C PRO A 220 11.75 -17.59 -11.65
N PHE A 221 11.64 -16.26 -11.57
CA PHE A 221 10.83 -15.57 -10.56
C PHE A 221 9.41 -15.24 -11.03
N ARG A 222 9.09 -15.46 -12.30
CA ARG A 222 7.84 -15.02 -12.94
C ARG A 222 6.57 -15.27 -12.13
N ARG A 223 6.46 -16.43 -11.48
CA ARG A 223 5.28 -16.84 -10.69
C ARG A 223 5.09 -16.06 -9.39
N HIS A 224 6.10 -15.31 -8.96
CA HIS A 224 6.07 -14.50 -7.74
C HIS A 224 5.57 -13.09 -7.96
N PHE A 225 5.45 -12.64 -9.23
CA PHE A 225 5.11 -11.27 -9.55
C PHE A 225 3.73 -11.18 -10.20
N MET A 226 2.94 -10.24 -9.70
CA MET A 226 1.62 -9.93 -10.22
C MET A 226 1.50 -8.43 -10.47
N PHE A 227 0.95 -8.05 -11.61
CA PHE A 227 0.87 -6.66 -12.04
C PHE A 227 -0.58 -6.28 -12.35
N ALA A 228 -0.98 -5.08 -11.96
CA ALA A 228 -2.27 -4.50 -12.31
C ALA A 228 -2.09 -3.00 -12.54
N SER A 229 -3.01 -2.35 -13.27
CA SER A 229 -3.06 -0.90 -13.26
C SER A 229 -3.79 -0.41 -12.02
N ILE A 230 -3.47 0.81 -11.58
CA ILE A 230 -4.17 1.46 -10.47
C ILE A 230 -5.68 1.54 -10.77
N THR A 231 -6.04 1.92 -12.00
CA THR A 231 -7.44 2.00 -12.47
C THR A 231 -8.16 0.65 -12.34
N ASP A 232 -7.55 -0.44 -12.78
CA ASP A 232 -8.17 -1.78 -12.69
C ASP A 232 -8.29 -2.23 -11.22
N SER A 233 -7.30 -1.94 -10.37
CA SER A 233 -7.33 -2.30 -8.96
C SER A 233 -8.47 -1.62 -8.18
N HIS A 234 -8.80 -0.39 -8.54
CA HIS A 234 -9.94 0.34 -7.96
C HIS A 234 -11.29 -0.25 -8.37
N ARG A 235 -11.35 -0.99 -9.49
CA ARG A 235 -12.58 -1.65 -9.95
C ARG A 235 -12.77 -3.02 -9.29
N ASP A 236 -11.74 -3.85 -9.32
CA ASP A 236 -11.75 -5.19 -8.71
C ASP A 236 -10.34 -5.65 -8.33
N VAL A 237 -9.98 -5.38 -7.08
CA VAL A 237 -8.68 -5.69 -6.50
C VAL A 237 -8.34 -7.19 -6.47
N LEU A 238 -9.33 -8.09 -6.59
CA LEU A 238 -9.06 -9.55 -6.52
C LEU A 238 -8.87 -10.18 -7.88
N ARG A 239 -9.30 -9.51 -8.94
CA ARG A 239 -9.28 -10.05 -10.29
C ARG A 239 -8.33 -9.30 -11.21
N CYS A 240 -8.00 -8.04 -10.95
CA CYS A 240 -7.21 -7.19 -11.85
C CYS A 240 -5.77 -7.64 -12.19
N TRP A 241 -5.27 -8.73 -11.60
CA TRP A 241 -3.87 -9.11 -11.65
C TRP A 241 -3.48 -9.94 -12.87
N ARG A 242 -2.32 -9.60 -13.43
CA ARG A 242 -1.70 -10.24 -14.61
C ARG A 242 -0.33 -10.79 -14.24
N ILE A 243 0.00 -11.96 -14.79
CA ILE A 243 1.33 -12.56 -14.70
C ILE A 243 1.97 -12.48 -16.09
N VAL A 244 3.27 -12.19 -16.13
CA VAL A 244 4.02 -12.05 -17.37
C VAL A 244 3.95 -13.34 -18.21
N GLY A 245 3.53 -13.22 -19.46
CA GLY A 245 3.46 -14.34 -20.41
C GLY A 245 2.25 -15.27 -20.25
N ASP A 246 1.29 -14.94 -19.37
CA ASP A 246 0.01 -15.65 -19.31
C ASP A 246 -1.05 -14.87 -20.12
N ALA A 247 -1.50 -15.47 -21.23
CA ALA A 247 -2.44 -14.84 -22.17
C ALA A 247 -3.90 -14.89 -21.67
N LYS A 248 -4.20 -15.67 -20.63
CA LYS A 248 -5.56 -15.82 -20.09
C LYS A 248 -5.69 -15.05 -18.77
N HIS A 249 -6.50 -14.00 -18.85
CA HIS A 249 -6.73 -12.99 -17.83
C HIS A 249 -7.22 -13.54 -16.48
N LEU A 250 -6.90 -12.77 -15.43
CA LEU A 250 -7.40 -12.84 -14.04
C LEU A 250 -6.92 -14.08 -13.28
N TYR A 251 -5.77 -13.95 -12.59
CA TYR A 251 -5.53 -14.84 -11.46
C TYR A 251 -6.53 -14.48 -10.38
N HIS A 252 -7.39 -15.44 -10.01
CA HIS A 252 -8.09 -15.34 -8.73
C HIS A 252 -7.04 -15.36 -7.64
N PHE A 253 -6.80 -14.17 -7.09
CA PHE A 253 -5.81 -13.84 -6.06
C PHE A 253 -5.78 -14.82 -4.86
N PHE A 254 -6.84 -15.62 -4.66
CA PHE A 254 -7.04 -16.50 -3.51
C PHE A 254 -7.40 -17.98 -3.77
N MET A 255 -7.75 -18.39 -5.00
CA MET A 255 -8.51 -19.65 -5.19
C MET A 255 -7.66 -20.86 -5.61
N GLY A 256 -6.35 -20.72 -5.62
CA GLY A 256 -5.47 -21.84 -5.89
C GLY A 256 -5.34 -22.77 -4.68
N HIS A 257 -6.33 -23.63 -4.43
CA HIS A 257 -6.21 -24.79 -3.55
C HIS A 257 -4.99 -25.69 -3.88
N LYS A 258 -4.37 -25.49 -5.05
CA LYS A 258 -3.18 -26.22 -5.51
C LYS A 258 -1.86 -25.41 -5.45
N THR A 259 -1.88 -24.08 -5.29
CA THR A 259 -0.67 -23.24 -5.39
C THR A 259 -0.01 -22.89 -4.06
N PHE A 260 -0.60 -23.23 -2.92
CA PHE A 260 0.09 -23.16 -1.62
C PHE A 260 0.96 -24.40 -1.31
N ARG A 261 0.99 -25.41 -2.19
CA ARG A 261 2.10 -26.38 -2.19
C ARG A 261 3.25 -25.79 -3.01
N LEU A 262 4.06 -24.94 -2.37
CA LEU A 262 5.43 -24.74 -2.82
C LEU A 262 6.11 -26.12 -2.74
N SER A 263 6.60 -26.57 -3.88
CA SER A 263 7.38 -27.79 -4.04
C SER A 263 8.48 -27.88 -2.99
N ARG A 264 8.54 -28.99 -2.25
CA ARG A 264 9.83 -29.55 -1.84
C ARG A 264 10.54 -30.10 -3.06
#